data_AF-A0A7S0W3L1-F1
#
_entry.id   AF-A0A7S0W3L1-F1
#
_cell.length_a   1.000
_cell.length_b   1.000
_cell.length_c   1.000
_cell.angle_alpha   90.00
_cell.angle_beta   90.00
_cell.angle_gamma   90.00
#
_symmetry.space_group_name_H-M   'P 1'
#
loop_
_entity.id
_entity.type
_entity.pdbx_description
1 polymer ?
#
loop_
_entity_poly.entity_id
_entity_poly.type
_entity_poly.pdbx_seq_one_letter_code
_entity_poly.pdbx_strand_id
1 'polypeptide(L)'
;FLQAVGVKAGHLRFRQHLPTEMAHYACDCWDAEIEVSTGWMETVGIADRSAYDLTVHAEKTKIDLYAQEKLDEPETVEVVSMAKKAGALLGKDFKKDGAKVRAYLEGLSVADARALEEKVQADGKGEIEAEGQKFTVTKDHVAFDIKKETKTTRNYVPNVIEPSFGIDRIFTAVLEHSYYARPSDPQQDPQDKKDEKITRGVLGLSAEVAPYKAIIMPLDQRVSANETYQEMEAELRRGFAYRGINYKVDDSGATIGKRYARNDELGAPLAITVDFDSIGQGEDKALVRSVTLRERDTLTQVRMPVGDVAETVARIIMKQTTWGEVQQSYSEVKNAASAAIGTGDASG
;
A
#
# COMPACT_ATOMS: atom_id res chain seq x y z
N PHE A 1 -4.03 -3.00 -4.49
CA PHE A 1 -3.47 -1.68 -4.12
C PHE A 1 -3.08 -0.86 -5.35
N LEU A 2 -2.09 -1.27 -6.14
CA LEU A 2 -1.56 -0.49 -7.28
C LEU A 2 -2.63 -0.01 -8.28
N GLN A 3 -3.57 -0.88 -8.67
CA GLN A 3 -4.67 -0.49 -9.55
C GLN A 3 -5.62 0.55 -8.92
N ALA A 4 -5.88 0.45 -7.61
CA ALA A 4 -6.76 1.39 -6.92
C ALA A 4 -6.18 2.81 -6.89
N VAL A 5 -4.86 2.94 -6.77
CA VAL A 5 -4.17 4.24 -6.82
C VAL A 5 -3.98 4.78 -8.24
N GLY A 6 -4.42 4.05 -9.29
CA GLY A 6 -4.46 4.54 -10.67
C GLY A 6 -3.51 3.84 -11.64
N VAL A 7 -2.84 2.75 -11.25
CA VAL A 7 -1.98 1.99 -12.17
C VAL A 7 -2.85 1.20 -13.16
N LYS A 8 -2.59 1.37 -14.46
CA LYS A 8 -3.28 0.64 -15.53
C LYS A 8 -2.91 -0.85 -15.51
N ALA A 9 -3.92 -1.72 -15.49
CA ALA A 9 -3.73 -3.17 -15.39
C ALA A 9 -2.87 -3.77 -16.52
N GLY A 10 -2.98 -3.25 -17.74
CA GLY A 10 -2.17 -3.70 -18.89
C GLY A 10 -0.68 -3.37 -18.79
N HIS A 11 -0.30 -2.48 -17.87
CA HIS A 11 1.07 -2.02 -17.63
C HIS A 11 1.60 -2.46 -16.26
N LEU A 12 0.98 -3.48 -15.65
CA LEU A 12 1.37 -4.05 -14.37
C LEU A 12 1.67 -5.53 -14.54
N ARG A 13 2.83 -5.98 -14.08
CA ARG A 13 3.19 -7.40 -14.05
C ARG A 13 3.86 -7.79 -12.74
N PHE A 14 3.88 -9.09 -12.47
CA PHE A 14 4.67 -9.67 -11.40
C PHE A 14 5.79 -10.50 -12.02
N ARG A 15 7.04 -10.17 -11.69
CA ARG A 15 8.24 -10.85 -12.19
C ARG A 15 8.93 -11.58 -11.05
N GLN A 16 9.10 -12.89 -11.18
CA GLN A 16 9.91 -13.66 -10.23
C GLN A 16 11.39 -13.38 -10.47
N HIS A 17 12.17 -13.30 -9.39
CA HIS A 17 13.63 -13.19 -9.46
C HIS A 17 14.24 -14.48 -9.98
N LEU A 18 15.34 -14.34 -10.74
CA LEU A 18 16.17 -15.50 -11.09
C LEU A 18 17.04 -15.92 -9.89
N PRO A 19 17.50 -17.17 -9.82
CA PRO A 19 18.39 -17.62 -8.74
C PRO A 19 19.67 -16.78 -8.59
N THR A 20 20.15 -16.14 -9.66
CA THR A 20 21.33 -15.25 -9.68
C THR A 20 21.06 -13.83 -9.19
N GLU A 21 19.79 -13.46 -9.05
CA GLU A 21 19.32 -12.12 -8.65
C GLU A 21 18.81 -12.11 -7.20
N MET A 22 18.54 -13.29 -6.63
CA MET A 22 18.03 -13.41 -5.27
C MET A 22 18.96 -12.75 -4.25
N ALA A 23 18.37 -11.94 -3.37
CA ALA A 23 19.08 -11.40 -2.23
C ALA A 23 19.55 -12.55 -1.31
N HIS A 24 20.71 -12.37 -0.68
CA HIS A 24 21.33 -13.39 0.19
C HIS A 24 20.46 -13.84 1.38
N TYR A 25 19.46 -13.03 1.75
CA TYR A 25 18.52 -13.28 2.84
C TYR A 25 17.18 -13.87 2.38
N ALA A 26 16.95 -13.97 1.07
CA ALA A 26 15.67 -14.38 0.51
C ALA A 26 15.75 -15.82 -0.07
N CYS A 27 14.66 -16.58 0.10
CA CYS A 27 14.50 -17.90 -0.52
C CYS A 27 13.62 -17.86 -1.78
N ASP A 28 12.74 -16.86 -1.91
CA ASP A 28 12.02 -16.52 -3.14
C ASP A 28 11.71 -15.01 -3.16
N CYS A 29 11.54 -14.44 -4.35
CA CYS A 29 11.20 -13.02 -4.48
C CYS A 29 10.42 -12.73 -5.77
N TRP A 30 9.36 -11.93 -5.63
CA TRP A 30 8.53 -11.45 -6.74
C TRP A 30 8.45 -9.92 -6.72
N ASP A 31 8.72 -9.29 -7.85
CA ASP A 31 8.58 -7.85 -8.00
C ASP A 31 7.26 -7.52 -8.70
N ALA A 32 6.48 -6.60 -8.14
CA ALA A 32 5.47 -5.88 -8.89
C ALA A 32 6.17 -4.78 -9.71
N GLU A 33 6.20 -4.97 -11.02
CA GLU A 33 6.79 -4.05 -11.97
C GLU A 33 5.69 -3.28 -12.70
N ILE A 34 5.89 -1.98 -12.85
CA ILE A 34 5.02 -1.11 -13.62
C ILE A 34 5.78 -0.61 -14.84
N GLU A 35 5.17 -0.73 -16.01
CA GLU A 35 5.72 -0.18 -17.24
C GLU A 35 5.54 1.34 -17.24
N VAL A 36 6.64 2.06 -17.43
CA VAL A 36 6.69 3.52 -17.57
C VAL A 36 7.47 3.87 -18.83
N SER A 37 7.63 5.16 -19.13
CA SER A 37 8.31 5.69 -20.32
C SER A 37 9.76 5.20 -20.48
N THR A 38 10.41 4.84 -19.37
CA THR A 38 11.78 4.28 -19.35
C THR A 38 11.85 2.76 -19.36
N GLY A 39 10.70 2.08 -19.42
CA GLY A 39 10.58 0.62 -19.42
C GLY A 39 9.93 0.07 -18.15
N TRP A 40 10.15 -1.21 -17.87
CA TRP A 40 9.63 -1.87 -16.68
C TRP A 40 10.42 -1.47 -15.44
N MET A 41 9.73 -0.88 -14.47
CA MET A 41 10.30 -0.40 -13.22
C MET A 41 9.75 -1.22 -12.05
N GLU A 42 10.63 -1.78 -11.23
CA GLU A 42 10.27 -2.41 -9.96
C GLU A 42 9.69 -1.37 -9.00
N THR A 43 8.50 -1.65 -8.44
CA THR A 43 7.79 -0.72 -7.55
C THR A 43 7.41 -1.33 -6.21
N VAL A 44 7.25 -2.65 -6.15
CA VAL A 44 7.03 -3.40 -4.91
C VAL A 44 7.83 -4.69 -4.97
N GLY A 45 8.83 -4.85 -4.12
CA GLY A 45 9.51 -6.13 -3.91
C GLY A 45 8.73 -6.97 -2.90
N ILE A 46 8.49 -8.25 -3.19
CA ILE A 46 7.80 -9.19 -2.31
C ILE A 46 8.75 -10.36 -2.05
N ALA A 47 9.50 -10.26 -0.95
CA ALA A 47 10.53 -11.24 -0.59
C ALA A 47 10.01 -12.22 0.46
N ASP A 48 10.25 -13.52 0.23
CA ASP A 48 10.23 -14.52 1.30
C ASP A 48 11.63 -14.58 1.92
N ARG A 49 11.75 -14.06 3.14
CA ARG A 49 13.01 -14.01 3.91
C ARG A 49 13.13 -15.18 4.87
N SER A 50 12.14 -16.07 4.89
CA SER A 50 12.02 -17.16 5.85
C SER A 50 12.32 -16.63 7.26
N ALA A 51 13.12 -17.35 8.04
CA ALA A 51 13.54 -16.96 9.38
C ALA A 51 14.91 -16.24 9.43
N TYR A 52 15.46 -15.78 8.29
CA TYR A 52 16.85 -15.31 8.20
C TYR A 52 17.17 -14.20 9.21
N ASP A 53 16.36 -13.13 9.22
CA ASP A 53 16.65 -11.94 10.02
C ASP A 53 16.58 -12.20 11.52
N LEU A 54 15.51 -12.88 11.95
CA LEU A 54 15.32 -13.23 13.36
C LEU A 54 16.43 -14.16 13.84
N THR A 55 16.83 -15.13 13.02
CA THR A 55 17.93 -16.06 13.35
C THR A 55 19.25 -15.30 13.51
N VAL A 56 19.63 -14.49 12.51
CA VAL A 56 20.89 -13.74 12.55
C VAL A 56 20.92 -12.75 13.71
N HIS A 57 19.81 -12.03 13.96
CA HIS A 57 19.73 -11.11 15.09
C HIS A 57 19.80 -11.82 16.44
N ALA A 58 19.11 -12.95 16.61
CA ALA A 58 19.16 -13.74 17.84
C ALA A 58 20.58 -14.25 18.12
N GLU A 59 21.25 -14.79 17.10
CA GLU A 59 22.62 -15.29 17.22
C GLU A 59 23.64 -14.21 17.60
N LYS A 60 23.51 -13.01 17.04
CA LYS A 60 24.42 -11.89 17.29
C LYS A 60 24.18 -11.23 18.64
N THR A 61 22.92 -11.06 19.03
CA THR A 61 22.54 -10.35 20.26
C THR A 61 22.49 -11.26 21.48
N LYS A 62 22.44 -12.58 21.28
CA LYS A 62 22.18 -13.58 22.34
C LYS A 62 20.84 -13.35 23.04
N ILE A 63 19.88 -12.77 22.32
CA ILE A 63 18.50 -12.58 22.75
C ILE A 63 17.63 -13.51 21.93
N ASP A 64 16.81 -14.30 22.61
CA ASP A 64 15.89 -15.22 21.96
C ASP A 64 14.79 -14.47 21.18
N LEU A 65 14.68 -14.75 19.88
CA LEU A 65 13.65 -14.20 18.99
C LEU A 65 12.85 -15.36 18.37
N TYR A 66 11.90 -15.90 19.13
CA TYR A 66 11.01 -16.96 18.67
C TYR A 66 9.56 -16.68 19.08
N ALA A 67 8.63 -17.31 18.37
CA ALA A 67 7.25 -17.46 18.81
C ALA A 67 7.09 -18.79 19.55
N GLN A 68 6.20 -18.80 20.53
CA GLN A 68 5.78 -20.03 21.21
C GLN A 68 4.31 -20.28 20.91
N GLU A 69 4.01 -21.49 20.47
CA GLU A 69 2.66 -21.93 20.14
C GLU A 69 2.30 -23.14 21.00
N LYS A 70 1.06 -23.17 21.48
CA LYS A 70 0.51 -24.30 22.21
C LYS A 70 0.21 -25.43 21.22
N LEU A 71 0.64 -26.65 21.56
CA LEU A 71 0.28 -27.83 20.80
C LEU A 71 -1.20 -28.18 21.04
N ASP A 72 -1.89 -28.60 19.98
CA ASP A 72 -3.27 -29.07 20.07
C ASP A 72 -3.40 -30.23 21.06
N GLU A 73 -2.43 -31.16 21.01
CA GLU A 73 -2.30 -32.26 21.95
C GLU A 73 -0.88 -32.27 22.55
N PRO A 74 -0.73 -32.51 23.87
CA PRO A 74 0.59 -32.64 24.49
C PRO A 74 1.39 -33.80 23.89
N GLU A 75 2.62 -33.52 23.47
CA GLU A 75 3.51 -34.53 22.91
C GLU A 75 4.45 -35.05 24.02
N THR A 76 4.52 -36.37 24.21
CA THR A 76 5.50 -36.97 25.12
C THR A 76 6.75 -37.35 24.34
N VAL A 77 7.84 -36.62 24.56
CA VAL A 77 9.13 -36.88 23.91
C VAL A 77 10.12 -37.47 24.90
N GLU A 78 10.93 -38.42 24.44
CA GLU A 78 12.05 -38.93 25.20
C GLU A 78 13.26 -38.01 24.98
N VAL A 79 13.74 -37.40 26.05
CA VAL A 79 14.92 -36.52 26.04
C VAL A 79 16.09 -37.21 26.74
N VAL A 80 17.28 -36.94 26.20
CA VAL A 80 18.55 -37.40 26.76
C VAL A 80 18.98 -36.42 27.85
N SER A 81 19.31 -36.93 29.03
CA SER A 81 19.93 -36.12 30.08
C SER A 81 21.16 -36.82 30.63
N MET A 82 22.15 -36.07 31.14
CA MET A 82 23.34 -36.71 31.69
C MET A 82 23.04 -37.39 33.02
N ALA A 83 23.53 -38.63 33.19
CA ALA A 83 23.58 -39.27 34.49
C ALA A 83 24.39 -38.42 35.46
N LYS A 84 23.96 -38.32 36.72
CA LYS A 84 24.52 -37.38 37.71
C LYS A 84 26.05 -37.42 37.83
N LYS A 85 26.65 -38.61 37.78
CA LYS A 85 28.12 -38.78 37.84
C LYS A 85 28.81 -38.30 36.57
N ALA A 86 28.30 -38.67 35.40
CA ALA A 86 28.85 -38.25 34.11
C ALA A 86 28.76 -36.73 33.94
N GLY A 87 27.60 -36.14 34.24
CA GLY A 87 27.41 -34.69 34.19
C GLY A 87 28.38 -33.92 35.10
N ALA A 88 28.69 -34.44 36.29
CA ALA A 88 29.68 -33.83 37.19
C ALA A 88 31.12 -33.95 36.66
N LEU A 89 31.45 -35.06 36.00
CA LEU A 89 32.76 -35.26 35.36
C LEU A 89 32.97 -34.32 34.18
N LEU A 90 31.93 -34.03 33.39
CA LEU A 90 32.04 -33.07 32.28
C LEU A 90 32.54 -31.69 32.76
N GLY A 91 32.00 -31.18 33.87
CA GLY A 91 32.45 -29.91 34.44
C GLY A 91 33.87 -29.95 35.00
N LYS A 92 34.29 -31.10 35.55
CA LYS A 92 35.62 -31.30 36.13
C LYS A 92 36.71 -31.41 35.05
N ASP A 93 36.45 -32.22 34.03
CA ASP A 93 37.48 -32.65 33.07
C ASP A 93 37.57 -31.70 31.87
N PHE A 94 36.45 -31.08 31.46
CA PHE A 94 36.42 -30.07 30.38
C PHE A 94 36.40 -28.61 30.88
N LYS A 95 36.36 -28.39 32.21
CA LYS A 95 36.47 -27.06 32.85
C LYS A 95 35.51 -26.03 32.23
N LYS A 96 36.04 -24.94 31.66
CA LYS A 96 35.28 -23.85 31.04
C LYS A 96 34.41 -24.32 29.85
N ASP A 97 34.77 -25.44 29.24
CA ASP A 97 34.07 -26.01 28.08
C ASP A 97 33.08 -27.12 28.50
N GLY A 98 33.03 -27.49 29.78
CA GLY A 98 32.14 -28.54 30.28
C GLY A 98 30.65 -28.25 30.08
N ALA A 99 30.24 -26.99 30.16
CA ALA A 99 28.86 -26.59 29.86
C ALA A 99 28.49 -26.81 28.38
N LYS A 100 29.43 -26.55 27.47
CA LYS A 100 29.26 -26.71 26.02
C LYS A 100 29.17 -28.18 25.64
N VAL A 101 30.10 -28.98 26.16
CA VAL A 101 30.13 -30.44 25.98
C VAL A 101 28.85 -31.07 26.51
N ARG A 102 28.40 -30.64 27.70
CA ARG A 102 27.14 -31.11 28.28
C ARG A 102 25.93 -30.76 27.42
N ALA A 103 25.83 -29.50 26.97
CA ALA A 103 24.72 -29.06 26.13
C ALA A 103 24.65 -29.84 24.81
N TYR A 104 25.80 -30.14 24.19
CA TYR A 104 25.86 -30.99 23.01
C TYR A 104 25.34 -32.41 23.29
N LEU A 105 25.82 -33.03 24.38
CA LEU A 105 25.46 -34.40 24.75
C LEU A 105 23.98 -34.55 25.14
N GLU A 106 23.40 -33.58 25.86
CA GLU A 106 21.97 -33.56 26.20
C GLU A 106 21.09 -33.18 24.99
N GLY A 107 21.68 -32.63 23.92
CA GLY A 107 20.98 -32.31 22.67
C GLY A 107 20.90 -33.45 21.65
N LEU A 108 21.53 -34.60 21.93
CA LEU A 108 21.49 -35.77 21.04
C LEU A 108 20.12 -36.44 21.03
N SER A 109 19.76 -37.06 19.90
CA SER A 109 18.63 -37.98 19.85
C SER A 109 18.91 -39.23 20.70
N VAL A 110 17.87 -39.93 21.16
CA VAL A 110 18.04 -41.18 21.92
C VAL A 110 18.85 -42.21 21.13
N ALA A 111 18.68 -42.27 19.80
CA ALA A 111 19.44 -43.16 18.94
C ALA A 111 20.92 -42.76 18.88
N ASP A 112 21.23 -41.48 18.70
CA ASP A 112 22.60 -40.98 18.61
C ASP A 112 23.35 -41.08 19.95
N ALA A 113 22.65 -40.80 21.06
CA ALA A 113 23.20 -40.96 22.40
C ALA A 113 23.60 -42.42 22.67
N ARG A 114 22.72 -43.37 22.33
CA ARG A 114 23.02 -44.80 22.46
C ARG A 114 24.15 -45.24 21.54
N ALA A 115 24.16 -44.78 20.28
CA ALA A 115 25.23 -45.08 19.34
C ALA A 115 26.59 -44.54 19.82
N LEU A 116 26.61 -43.34 20.42
CA LEU A 116 27.82 -42.77 21.01
C LEU A 116 28.28 -43.57 22.23
N GLU A 117 27.38 -43.96 23.12
CA GLU A 117 27.67 -44.85 24.25
C GLU A 117 28.33 -46.16 23.78
N GLU A 118 27.72 -46.86 22.82
CA GLU A 118 28.24 -48.11 22.26
C GLU A 118 29.63 -47.93 21.64
N LYS A 119 29.82 -46.87 20.84
CA LYS A 119 31.11 -46.55 20.21
C LYS A 119 32.19 -46.31 21.25
N VAL A 120 31.92 -45.50 22.26
CA VAL A 120 32.89 -45.18 23.33
C VAL A 120 33.14 -46.42 24.20
N GLN A 121 32.16 -47.31 24.33
CA GLN A 121 32.32 -48.57 25.05
C GLN A 121 33.23 -49.56 24.32
N ALA A 122 33.15 -49.61 22.98
CA ALA A 122 34.04 -50.41 22.14
C ALA A 122 35.48 -49.83 22.07
N ASP A 123 35.60 -48.54 21.75
CA ASP A 123 36.88 -47.91 21.40
C ASP A 123 37.60 -47.28 22.61
N GLY A 124 36.94 -47.19 23.76
CA GLY A 124 37.42 -46.56 24.99
C GLY A 124 37.30 -45.03 25.00
N LYS A 125 37.20 -44.41 23.83
CA LYS A 125 37.04 -42.97 23.63
C LYS A 125 36.20 -42.66 22.38
N GLY A 126 35.58 -41.49 22.35
CA GLY A 126 34.84 -40.97 21.21
C GLY A 126 35.17 -39.50 20.96
N GLU A 127 35.02 -39.06 19.72
CA GLU A 127 35.15 -37.66 19.35
C GLU A 127 33.78 -37.05 19.09
N ILE A 128 33.54 -35.89 19.67
CA ILE A 128 32.35 -35.08 19.45
C ILE A 128 32.77 -33.67 19.01
N GLU A 129 31.89 -32.97 18.32
CA GLU A 129 32.11 -31.58 17.90
C GLU A 129 31.01 -30.68 18.47
N ALA A 130 31.38 -29.84 19.44
CA ALA A 130 30.47 -28.90 20.10
C ALA A 130 30.93 -27.47 19.83
N GLU A 131 30.03 -26.61 19.33
CA GLU A 131 30.33 -25.22 18.93
C GLU A 131 31.57 -25.09 18.01
N GLY A 132 31.77 -26.04 17.08
CA GLY A 132 32.89 -26.04 16.14
C GLY A 132 34.25 -26.42 16.77
N GLN A 133 34.25 -26.96 17.99
CA GLN A 133 35.45 -27.48 18.67
C GLN A 133 35.33 -28.98 18.91
N LYS A 134 36.42 -29.71 18.66
CA LYS A 134 36.48 -31.16 18.88
C LYS A 134 36.86 -31.51 20.31
N PHE A 135 36.11 -32.42 20.92
CA PHE A 135 36.35 -32.92 22.27
C PHE A 135 36.42 -34.46 22.27
N THR A 136 37.32 -35.00 23.08
CA THR A 136 37.40 -36.45 23.32
C THR A 136 36.63 -36.81 24.58
N VAL A 137 35.59 -37.62 24.44
CA VAL A 137 34.80 -38.18 25.54
C VAL A 137 35.21 -39.63 25.81
N THR A 138 34.98 -40.09 27.03
CA THR A 138 35.30 -41.46 27.49
C THR A 138 34.05 -42.10 28.10
N LYS A 139 34.12 -43.38 28.47
CA LYS A 139 32.99 -44.13 29.01
C LYS A 139 32.35 -43.44 30.23
N ASP A 140 33.16 -42.80 31.05
CA ASP A 140 32.68 -42.08 32.24
C ASP A 140 31.98 -40.75 31.92
N HIS A 141 32.17 -40.23 30.70
CA HIS A 141 31.56 -39.00 30.20
C HIS A 141 30.23 -39.22 29.48
N VAL A 142 30.00 -40.41 28.91
CA VAL A 142 28.80 -40.74 28.13
C VAL A 142 27.94 -41.76 28.88
N ALA A 143 27.28 -41.29 29.94
CA ALA A 143 26.25 -42.07 30.61
C ALA A 143 24.96 -41.25 30.63
N PHE A 144 23.91 -41.76 30.00
CA PHE A 144 22.66 -41.03 29.76
C PHE A 144 21.48 -41.59 30.56
N ASP A 145 20.65 -40.70 31.10
CA ASP A 145 19.32 -40.97 31.63
C ASP A 145 18.27 -40.52 30.60
N ILE A 146 17.45 -41.45 30.11
CA ILE A 146 16.32 -41.14 29.21
C ILE A 146 15.12 -40.72 30.06
N LYS A 147 14.66 -39.48 29.87
CA LYS A 147 13.49 -38.94 30.56
C LYS A 147 12.35 -38.72 29.58
N LYS A 148 11.12 -38.94 30.04
CA LYS A 148 9.91 -38.57 29.29
C LYS A 148 9.52 -37.16 29.71
N GLU A 149 9.53 -36.24 28.76
CA GLU A 149 9.04 -34.88 28.94
C GLU A 149 7.77 -34.68 28.13
N THR A 150 6.73 -34.17 28.78
CA THR A 150 5.51 -33.75 28.10
C THR A 150 5.69 -32.30 27.63
N LYS A 151 5.81 -32.12 26.31
CA LYS A 151 5.80 -30.80 25.67
C LYS A 151 4.37 -30.40 25.40
N THR A 152 3.95 -29.26 25.95
CA THR A 152 2.65 -28.65 25.69
C THR A 152 2.74 -27.47 24.73
N THR A 153 3.97 -27.05 24.41
CA THR A 153 4.26 -25.92 23.52
C THR A 153 5.41 -26.28 22.58
N ARG A 154 5.42 -25.65 21.41
CA ARG A 154 6.56 -25.63 20.48
C ARG A 154 7.06 -24.21 20.31
N ASN A 155 8.37 -24.05 20.25
CA ASN A 155 9.00 -22.79 19.85
C ASN A 155 9.40 -22.89 18.38
N TYR A 156 9.19 -21.82 17.63
CA TYR A 156 9.64 -21.72 16.24
C TYR A 156 10.03 -20.27 15.92
N VAL A 157 10.93 -20.10 14.96
CA VAL A 157 11.28 -18.77 14.43
C VAL A 157 10.31 -18.47 13.27
N PRO A 158 9.48 -17.42 13.35
CA PRO A 158 8.52 -17.11 12.30
C PRO A 158 9.19 -16.81 10.96
N ASN A 159 8.59 -17.31 9.88
CA ASN A 159 8.96 -16.88 8.53
C ASN A 159 8.41 -15.47 8.27
N VAL A 160 9.17 -14.67 7.51
CA VAL A 160 8.85 -13.29 7.18
C VAL A 160 8.64 -13.15 5.68
N ILE A 161 7.42 -12.78 5.28
CA ILE A 161 7.13 -12.26 3.94
C ILE A 161 7.18 -10.74 4.03
N GLU A 162 8.04 -10.11 3.22
CA GLU A 162 8.24 -8.68 3.19
C GLU A 162 7.76 -8.08 1.87
N PRO A 163 6.60 -7.40 1.86
CA PRO A 163 6.22 -6.47 0.81
C PRO A 163 6.83 -5.09 1.06
N SER A 164 7.80 -4.69 0.24
CA SER A 164 8.50 -3.41 0.31
C SER A 164 8.05 -2.48 -0.82
N PHE A 165 7.42 -1.35 -0.47
CA PHE A 165 6.80 -0.44 -1.44
C PHE A 165 7.68 0.79 -1.72
N GLY A 166 8.14 0.95 -2.95
CA GLY A 166 8.81 2.16 -3.43
C GLY A 166 7.81 3.26 -3.74
N ILE A 167 7.35 4.01 -2.73
CA ILE A 167 6.29 5.03 -2.87
C ILE A 167 6.59 6.06 -3.96
N ASP A 168 7.83 6.53 -4.08
CA ASP A 168 8.23 7.49 -5.13
C ASP A 168 8.07 6.92 -6.55
N ARG A 169 8.39 5.63 -6.72
CA ARG A 169 8.27 4.93 -8.00
C ARG A 169 6.81 4.67 -8.34
N ILE A 170 6.01 4.26 -7.36
CA ILE A 170 4.56 4.09 -7.51
C ILE A 170 3.93 5.44 -7.89
N PHE A 171 4.30 6.52 -7.22
CA PHE A 171 3.80 7.86 -7.52
C PHE A 171 4.18 8.30 -8.94
N THR A 172 5.43 8.10 -9.34
CA THR A 172 5.90 8.39 -10.72
C THR A 172 5.07 7.63 -11.75
N ALA A 173 4.84 6.34 -11.54
CA ALA A 173 4.04 5.52 -12.45
C ALA A 173 2.57 5.96 -12.50
N VAL A 174 1.98 6.35 -11.36
CA VAL A 174 0.62 6.91 -11.31
C VAL A 174 0.53 8.22 -12.10
N LEU A 175 1.52 9.11 -12.01
CA LEU A 175 1.56 10.34 -12.80
C LEU A 175 1.62 10.04 -14.30
N GLU A 176 2.50 9.15 -14.75
CA GLU A 176 2.60 8.79 -16.16
C GLU A 176 1.33 8.11 -16.68
N HIS A 177 0.74 7.20 -15.90
CA HIS A 177 -0.48 6.51 -16.30
C HIS A 177 -1.74 7.38 -16.27
N SER A 178 -1.76 8.41 -15.43
CA SER A 178 -2.90 9.33 -15.31
C SER A 178 -2.82 10.50 -16.30
N TYR A 179 -1.64 10.84 -16.81
CA TYR A 179 -1.52 11.96 -17.74
C TYR A 179 -2.14 11.65 -19.11
N TYR A 180 -2.98 12.57 -19.59
CA TYR A 180 -3.43 12.59 -20.98
C TYR A 180 -3.69 14.01 -21.47
N ALA A 181 -3.62 14.20 -22.78
CA ALA A 181 -4.00 15.44 -23.45
C ALA A 181 -5.46 15.36 -23.90
N ARG A 182 -6.28 16.38 -23.61
CA ARG A 182 -7.60 16.45 -24.24
C ARG A 182 -7.47 16.67 -25.74
N PRO A 183 -8.30 16.02 -26.56
CA PRO A 183 -8.38 16.35 -27.98
C PRO A 183 -8.75 17.83 -28.13
N SER A 184 -8.07 18.53 -29.06
CA SER A 184 -8.40 19.89 -29.45
C SER A 184 -9.83 19.94 -30.02
N ASP A 185 -10.63 20.89 -29.56
CA ASP A 185 -12.01 21.08 -30.01
C ASP A 185 -12.04 21.37 -31.52
N PRO A 186 -12.68 20.53 -32.35
CA PRO A 186 -12.85 20.80 -33.78
C PRO A 186 -13.73 22.03 -34.06
N GLN A 187 -14.42 22.55 -33.03
CA GLN A 187 -15.38 23.65 -33.09
C GLN A 187 -14.84 24.95 -32.48
N GLN A 188 -13.52 25.07 -32.32
CA GLN A 188 -12.89 26.38 -32.18
C GLN A 188 -13.16 27.21 -33.44
N ASP A 189 -13.73 28.41 -33.25
CA ASP A 189 -13.90 29.40 -34.30
C ASP A 189 -12.53 29.61 -35.00
N PRO A 190 -12.40 29.38 -36.32
CA PRO A 190 -11.16 29.56 -37.08
C PRO A 190 -10.55 30.96 -36.94
N GLN A 191 -11.33 31.94 -36.46
CA GLN A 191 -10.89 33.30 -36.23
C GLN A 191 -10.17 33.50 -34.88
N ASP A 192 -10.28 32.57 -33.93
CA ASP A 192 -9.68 32.64 -32.60
C ASP A 192 -8.23 32.09 -32.60
N LYS A 193 -7.39 32.65 -33.48
CA LYS A 193 -5.98 32.29 -33.73
C LYS A 193 -5.02 32.44 -32.54
N LYS A 194 -5.51 32.67 -31.32
CA LYS A 194 -4.68 32.85 -30.12
C LYS A 194 -4.51 31.57 -29.29
N ASP A 195 -5.46 30.64 -29.35
CA ASP A 195 -5.50 29.47 -28.44
C ASP A 195 -5.32 28.11 -29.17
N GLU A 196 -4.93 28.13 -30.45
CA GLU A 196 -4.70 26.98 -31.35
C GLU A 196 -3.61 25.97 -30.86
N LYS A 197 -2.99 26.23 -29.71
CA LYS A 197 -1.86 25.46 -29.16
C LYS A 197 -2.07 24.91 -27.75
N ILE A 198 -3.23 25.11 -27.12
CA ILE A 198 -3.42 24.63 -25.75
C ILE A 198 -3.88 23.17 -25.80
N THR A 199 -2.91 22.26 -25.92
CA THR A 199 -3.07 20.88 -25.46
C THR A 199 -3.41 20.95 -23.97
N ARG A 200 -4.69 20.82 -23.60
CA ARG A 200 -5.10 20.84 -22.19
C ARG A 200 -4.68 19.52 -21.57
N GLY A 201 -3.57 19.54 -20.84
CA GLY A 201 -3.12 18.38 -20.07
C GLY A 201 -4.12 18.07 -18.97
N VAL A 202 -4.25 16.80 -18.63
CA VAL A 202 -5.10 16.35 -17.54
C VAL A 202 -4.34 15.30 -16.76
N LEU A 203 -4.36 15.41 -15.43
CA LEU A 203 -3.96 14.31 -14.55
C LEU A 203 -5.22 13.55 -14.14
N GLY A 204 -5.46 12.42 -14.80
CA GLY A 204 -6.53 11.46 -14.56
C GLY A 204 -6.46 10.72 -13.21
N LEU A 205 -6.07 11.40 -12.12
CA LEU A 205 -5.92 10.80 -10.80
C LEU A 205 -7.25 10.26 -10.28
N SER A 206 -7.23 9.09 -9.63
CA SER A 206 -8.43 8.58 -8.97
C SER A 206 -8.83 9.50 -7.80
N ALA A 207 -10.13 9.56 -7.51
CA ALA A 207 -10.64 10.43 -6.45
C ALA A 207 -10.00 10.15 -5.07
N GLU A 208 -9.57 8.92 -4.80
CA GLU A 208 -8.89 8.54 -3.56
C GLU A 208 -7.52 9.23 -3.40
N VAL A 209 -6.77 9.41 -4.49
CA VAL A 209 -5.39 9.93 -4.45
C VAL A 209 -5.24 11.36 -4.95
N ALA A 210 -6.25 11.93 -5.60
CA ALA A 210 -6.22 13.31 -6.07
C ALA A 210 -5.93 14.30 -4.91
N PRO A 211 -5.01 15.27 -5.05
CA PRO A 211 -4.64 16.19 -3.96
C PRO A 211 -5.81 17.00 -3.41
N TYR A 212 -6.63 17.52 -4.34
CA TYR A 212 -7.91 18.16 -4.05
C TYR A 212 -9.02 17.30 -4.64
N LYS A 213 -10.06 17.06 -3.85
CA LYS A 213 -11.20 16.22 -4.24
C LYS A 213 -12.27 17.03 -4.96
N ALA A 214 -12.37 18.31 -4.63
CA ALA A 214 -13.31 19.24 -5.23
C ALA A 214 -12.71 20.65 -5.32
N ILE A 215 -13.07 21.37 -6.38
CA ILE A 215 -12.73 22.79 -6.55
C ILE A 215 -14.01 23.61 -6.53
N ILE A 216 -14.10 24.61 -5.65
CA ILE A 216 -15.22 25.56 -5.60
C ILE A 216 -14.86 26.78 -6.45
N MET A 217 -15.73 27.15 -7.38
CA MET A 217 -15.50 28.25 -8.31
C MET A 217 -16.76 29.09 -8.52
N PRO A 218 -16.67 30.42 -8.43
CA PRO A 218 -17.69 31.29 -9.00
C PRO A 218 -17.60 31.23 -10.53
N LEU A 219 -18.72 31.42 -11.24
CA LEU A 219 -18.72 31.56 -12.70
C LEU A 219 -17.99 32.84 -13.14
N ASP A 220 -18.17 33.92 -12.39
CA ASP A 220 -17.70 35.27 -12.69
C ASP A 220 -17.40 36.03 -11.39
N GLN A 221 -16.58 37.08 -11.44
CA GLN A 221 -16.26 37.93 -10.28
C GLN A 221 -17.50 38.63 -9.69
N ARG A 222 -18.52 38.88 -10.50
CA ARG A 222 -19.80 39.42 -10.02
C ARG A 222 -20.55 38.40 -9.16
N VAL A 223 -20.36 37.10 -9.42
CA VAL A 223 -20.92 36.04 -8.58
C VAL A 223 -20.17 35.97 -7.26
N SER A 224 -18.84 36.02 -7.26
CA SER A 224 -18.06 35.98 -6.00
C SER A 224 -18.33 37.17 -5.08
N ALA A 225 -18.65 38.34 -5.65
CA ALA A 225 -19.02 39.52 -4.87
C ALA A 225 -20.43 39.46 -4.23
N ASN A 226 -21.25 38.47 -4.56
CA ASN A 226 -22.62 38.34 -4.05
C ASN A 226 -22.65 37.66 -2.67
N GLU A 227 -23.47 38.17 -1.74
CA GLU A 227 -23.62 37.60 -0.40
C GLU A 227 -24.11 36.14 -0.42
N THR A 228 -25.00 35.78 -1.35
CA THR A 228 -25.50 34.41 -1.52
C THR A 228 -24.38 33.45 -1.88
N TYR A 229 -23.43 33.88 -2.74
CA TYR A 229 -22.24 33.07 -3.04
C TYR A 229 -21.39 32.86 -1.78
N GLN A 230 -21.16 33.90 -0.99
CA GLN A 230 -20.36 33.81 0.24
C GLN A 230 -20.99 32.85 1.25
N GLU A 231 -22.32 32.85 1.38
CA GLU A 231 -23.06 31.89 2.19
C GLU A 231 -22.90 30.45 1.69
N MET A 232 -23.07 30.24 0.37
CA MET A 232 -22.96 28.93 -0.27
C MET A 232 -21.53 28.38 -0.18
N GLU A 233 -20.52 29.21 -0.42
CA GLU A 233 -19.11 28.85 -0.25
C GLU A 233 -18.86 28.43 1.20
N ALA A 234 -19.30 29.22 2.18
CA ALA A 234 -19.12 28.89 3.59
C ALA A 234 -19.84 27.58 3.98
N GLU A 235 -21.01 27.30 3.40
CA GLU A 235 -21.73 26.03 3.56
C GLU A 235 -20.94 24.85 3.01
N LEU A 236 -20.48 24.93 1.76
CA LEU A 236 -19.64 23.91 1.13
C LEU A 236 -18.37 23.64 1.93
N ARG A 237 -17.69 24.70 2.38
CA ARG A 237 -16.46 24.62 3.18
C ARG A 237 -16.69 23.90 4.50
N ARG A 238 -17.80 24.19 5.20
CA ARG A 238 -18.19 23.48 6.42
C ARG A 238 -18.52 22.02 6.14
N GLY A 239 -19.28 21.75 5.07
CA GLY A 239 -19.63 20.39 4.66
C GLY A 239 -18.40 19.54 4.35
N PHE A 240 -17.43 20.09 3.61
CA PHE A 240 -16.17 19.40 3.33
C PHE A 240 -15.30 19.21 4.57
N ALA A 241 -15.15 20.24 5.41
CA ALA A 241 -14.37 20.14 6.64
C ALA A 241 -14.93 19.06 7.59
N TYR A 242 -16.26 19.02 7.76
CA TYR A 242 -16.93 18.01 8.58
C TYR A 242 -16.67 16.58 8.10
N ARG A 243 -16.51 16.39 6.79
CA ARG A 243 -16.27 15.09 6.16
C ARG A 243 -14.79 14.78 5.90
N GLY A 244 -13.86 15.65 6.31
CA GLY A 244 -12.43 15.48 6.04
C GLY A 244 -12.06 15.54 4.55
N ILE A 245 -12.85 16.25 3.74
CA ILE A 245 -12.62 16.35 2.29
C ILE A 245 -11.67 17.52 2.00
N ASN A 246 -10.54 17.23 1.36
CA ASN A 246 -9.65 18.27 0.85
C ASN A 246 -10.26 18.94 -0.38
N TYR A 247 -10.33 20.27 -0.35
CA TYR A 247 -10.86 21.09 -1.44
C TYR A 247 -9.99 22.33 -1.65
N LYS A 248 -10.24 23.04 -2.75
CA LYS A 248 -9.65 24.36 -3.03
C LYS A 248 -10.73 25.30 -3.55
N VAL A 249 -10.59 26.59 -3.28
CA VAL A 249 -11.37 27.65 -3.92
C VAL A 249 -10.52 28.26 -5.04
N ASP A 250 -11.07 28.38 -6.25
CA ASP A 250 -10.47 29.13 -7.35
C ASP A 250 -11.42 30.25 -7.77
N ASP A 251 -11.27 31.37 -7.09
CA ASP A 251 -11.98 32.63 -7.31
C ASP A 251 -11.15 33.61 -8.16
N SER A 252 -10.15 33.11 -8.91
CA SER A 252 -9.30 33.96 -9.72
C SER A 252 -10.08 34.69 -10.82
N GLY A 253 -9.58 35.83 -11.31
CA GLY A 253 -10.19 36.60 -12.40
C GLY A 253 -10.18 35.92 -13.77
N ALA A 254 -9.69 34.68 -13.88
CA ALA A 254 -9.66 33.93 -15.12
C ALA A 254 -11.07 33.48 -15.56
N THR A 255 -11.25 33.22 -16.86
CA THR A 255 -12.49 32.64 -17.38
C THR A 255 -12.72 31.24 -16.81
N ILE A 256 -13.99 30.82 -16.71
CA ILE A 256 -14.33 29.52 -16.14
C ILE A 256 -13.63 28.35 -16.86
N GLY A 257 -13.51 28.42 -18.19
CA GLY A 257 -12.78 27.42 -18.97
C GLY A 257 -11.30 27.32 -18.61
N LYS A 258 -10.64 28.46 -18.34
CA LYS A 258 -9.23 28.48 -17.88
C LYS A 258 -9.09 27.93 -16.46
N ARG A 259 -10.07 28.19 -15.58
CA ARG A 259 -10.11 27.60 -14.23
C ARG A 259 -10.34 26.09 -14.29
N TYR A 260 -11.25 25.59 -15.13
CA TYR A 260 -11.37 24.14 -15.35
C TYR A 260 -10.07 23.53 -15.85
N ALA A 261 -9.47 24.10 -16.91
CA ALA A 261 -8.25 23.55 -17.52
C ALA A 261 -7.11 23.40 -16.50
N ARG A 262 -6.81 24.43 -15.71
CA ARG A 262 -5.73 24.33 -14.70
C ARG A 262 -6.02 23.33 -13.60
N ASN A 263 -7.28 23.14 -13.22
CA ASN A 263 -7.64 22.24 -12.13
C ASN A 263 -7.72 20.79 -12.62
N ASP A 264 -8.08 20.58 -13.89
CA ASP A 264 -7.94 19.32 -14.59
C ASP A 264 -6.45 18.93 -14.70
N GLU A 265 -5.55 19.88 -15.02
CA GLU A 265 -4.09 19.67 -15.03
C GLU A 265 -3.54 19.27 -13.65
N LEU A 266 -4.15 19.76 -12.56
CA LEU A 266 -3.80 19.38 -11.18
C LEU A 266 -4.50 18.10 -10.71
N GLY A 267 -5.37 17.52 -11.55
CA GLY A 267 -6.04 16.26 -11.33
C GLY A 267 -7.18 16.29 -10.32
N ALA A 268 -7.79 17.45 -10.06
CA ALA A 268 -8.99 17.52 -9.24
C ALA A 268 -10.15 16.83 -9.98
N PRO A 269 -10.80 15.81 -9.37
CA PRO A 269 -11.79 14.99 -10.08
C PRO A 269 -13.13 15.70 -10.24
N LEU A 270 -13.45 16.63 -9.35
CA LEU A 270 -14.74 17.32 -9.30
C LEU A 270 -14.56 18.83 -9.22
N ALA A 271 -15.42 19.55 -9.92
CA ALA A 271 -15.49 21.01 -9.89
C ALA A 271 -16.92 21.48 -9.62
N ILE A 272 -17.08 22.46 -8.74
CA ILE A 272 -18.34 22.99 -8.27
C ILE A 272 -18.41 24.45 -8.72
N THR A 273 -19.34 24.73 -9.63
CA THR A 273 -19.52 26.06 -10.20
C THR A 273 -20.79 26.69 -9.65
N VAL A 274 -20.63 27.85 -9.04
CA VAL A 274 -21.73 28.73 -8.60
C VAL A 274 -21.93 29.80 -9.67
N ASP A 275 -23.11 29.87 -10.26
CA ASP A 275 -23.45 30.76 -11.37
C ASP A 275 -24.49 31.83 -10.99
N PHE A 276 -24.91 32.66 -11.95
CA PHE A 276 -25.90 33.72 -11.71
C PHE A 276 -27.27 33.16 -11.27
N ASP A 277 -27.70 32.01 -11.81
CA ASP A 277 -28.93 31.35 -11.37
C ASP A 277 -28.83 30.93 -9.89
N SER A 278 -27.65 30.43 -9.48
CA SER A 278 -27.37 30.00 -8.10
C SER A 278 -27.61 31.12 -7.09
N ILE A 279 -27.24 32.36 -7.44
CA ILE A 279 -27.36 33.55 -6.59
C ILE A 279 -28.63 34.38 -6.85
N GLY A 280 -29.58 33.84 -7.63
CA GLY A 280 -30.86 34.50 -7.93
C GLY A 280 -30.78 35.68 -8.89
N GLN A 281 -29.65 35.86 -9.58
CA GLN A 281 -29.47 36.86 -10.63
C GLN A 281 -29.69 36.32 -12.05
N GLY A 282 -29.89 35.00 -12.18
CA GLY A 282 -30.27 34.36 -13.44
C GLY A 282 -31.78 34.35 -13.71
N GLU A 283 -32.14 33.73 -14.83
CA GLU A 283 -33.52 33.69 -15.34
C GLU A 283 -34.38 32.68 -14.57
N ASP A 284 -33.79 31.55 -14.18
CA ASP A 284 -34.53 30.48 -13.51
C ASP A 284 -34.41 30.61 -11.98
N LYS A 285 -35.49 31.11 -11.36
CA LYS A 285 -35.55 31.27 -9.90
C LYS A 285 -35.66 29.94 -9.14
N ALA A 286 -36.00 28.83 -9.80
CA ALA A 286 -36.00 27.51 -9.17
C ALA A 286 -34.58 27.00 -8.89
N LEU A 287 -33.57 27.59 -9.55
CA LEU A 287 -32.16 27.20 -9.42
C LEU A 287 -31.40 27.98 -8.34
N VAL A 288 -32.06 28.86 -7.58
CA VAL A 288 -31.43 29.56 -6.46
C VAL A 288 -30.94 28.56 -5.41
N ARG A 289 -29.73 28.76 -4.89
CA ARG A 289 -29.01 27.82 -4.00
C ARG A 289 -28.76 26.41 -4.57
N SER A 290 -28.77 26.25 -5.88
CA SER A 290 -28.21 25.08 -6.55
C SER A 290 -26.86 25.40 -7.17
N VAL A 291 -26.04 24.38 -7.44
CA VAL A 291 -24.72 24.51 -8.08
C VAL A 291 -24.62 23.54 -9.25
N THR A 292 -23.65 23.79 -10.13
CA THR A 292 -23.25 22.84 -11.16
C THR A 292 -22.06 22.02 -10.68
N LEU A 293 -22.21 20.70 -10.59
CA LEU A 293 -21.12 19.77 -10.33
C LEU A 293 -20.63 19.18 -11.65
N ARG A 294 -19.33 19.32 -11.94
CA ARG A 294 -18.66 18.82 -13.15
C ARG A 294 -17.67 17.73 -12.78
N GLU A 295 -17.66 16.65 -13.55
CA GLU A 295 -16.64 15.60 -13.47
C GLU A 295 -15.52 15.84 -14.49
N ARG A 296 -14.28 15.59 -14.06
CA ARG A 296 -13.07 15.89 -14.82
C ARG A 296 -13.03 15.12 -16.13
N ASP A 297 -13.04 13.80 -16.11
CA ASP A 297 -12.65 12.99 -17.27
C ASP A 297 -13.66 13.13 -18.41
N THR A 298 -14.95 12.95 -18.10
CA THR A 298 -16.08 12.99 -19.03
C THR A 298 -16.52 14.40 -19.42
N LEU A 299 -16.12 15.44 -18.67
CA LEU A 299 -16.56 16.83 -18.82
C LEU A 299 -18.05 17.09 -18.55
N THR A 300 -18.81 16.05 -18.23
CA THR A 300 -20.26 16.15 -18.04
C THR A 300 -20.61 16.85 -16.73
N GLN A 301 -21.83 17.39 -16.67
CA GLN A 301 -22.26 18.32 -15.62
C GLN A 301 -23.69 18.01 -15.16
N VAL A 302 -23.90 18.04 -13.85
CA VAL A 302 -25.22 17.90 -13.22
C VAL A 302 -25.56 19.14 -12.38
N ARG A 303 -26.84 19.49 -12.30
CA ARG A 303 -27.33 20.52 -11.38
C ARG A 303 -27.80 19.87 -10.09
N MET A 304 -27.36 20.37 -8.93
CA MET A 304 -27.80 19.86 -7.63
C MET A 304 -27.94 20.96 -6.58
N PRO A 305 -28.81 20.78 -5.58
CA PRO A 305 -28.84 21.65 -4.40
C PRO A 305 -27.47 21.73 -3.73
N VAL A 306 -27.09 22.91 -3.23
CA VAL A 306 -25.78 23.10 -2.57
C VAL A 306 -25.57 22.19 -1.36
N GLY A 307 -26.65 21.87 -0.64
CA GLY A 307 -26.63 21.00 0.55
C GLY A 307 -26.24 19.55 0.23
N ASP A 308 -26.51 19.07 -0.99
CA ASP A 308 -26.27 17.68 -1.38
C ASP A 308 -24.81 17.43 -1.85
N VAL A 309 -24.08 18.52 -2.13
CA VAL A 309 -22.75 18.46 -2.76
C VAL A 309 -21.74 17.75 -1.88
N ALA A 310 -21.64 18.12 -0.60
CA ALA A 310 -20.62 17.57 0.28
C ALA A 310 -20.80 16.06 0.50
N GLU A 311 -22.05 15.59 0.58
CA GLU A 311 -22.36 14.16 0.66
C GLU A 311 -22.06 13.44 -0.66
N THR A 312 -22.47 14.01 -1.78
CA THR A 312 -22.23 13.41 -3.10
C THR A 312 -20.74 13.25 -3.37
N VAL A 313 -19.94 14.29 -3.12
CA VAL A 313 -18.47 14.25 -3.24
C VAL A 313 -17.89 13.16 -2.33
N ALA A 314 -18.36 13.05 -1.08
CA ALA A 314 -17.90 12.00 -0.15
C ALA A 314 -18.18 10.60 -0.67
N ARG A 315 -19.40 10.36 -1.18
CA ARG A 315 -19.81 9.06 -1.73
C ARG A 315 -18.96 8.67 -2.95
N ILE A 316 -18.61 9.63 -3.80
CA ILE A 316 -17.70 9.40 -4.94
C ILE A 316 -16.31 9.00 -4.45
N ILE A 317 -15.71 9.76 -3.52
CA ILE A 317 -14.36 9.48 -2.98
C ILE A 317 -14.30 8.10 -2.31
N MET A 318 -15.34 7.75 -1.56
CA MET A 318 -15.45 6.47 -0.85
C MET A 318 -15.92 5.31 -1.74
N LYS A 319 -16.09 5.55 -3.06
CA LYS A 319 -16.60 4.55 -4.03
C LYS A 319 -17.95 3.94 -3.65
N GLN A 320 -18.77 4.70 -2.94
CA GLN A 320 -20.17 4.35 -2.60
C GLN A 320 -21.15 4.75 -3.70
N THR A 321 -20.69 5.53 -4.68
CA THR A 321 -21.43 5.85 -5.90
C THR A 321 -20.47 6.11 -7.05
N THR A 322 -20.94 5.90 -8.27
CA THR A 322 -20.22 6.26 -9.50
C THR A 322 -20.71 7.58 -10.07
N TRP A 323 -19.93 8.20 -10.94
CA TRP A 323 -20.37 9.40 -11.64
C TRP A 323 -21.63 9.16 -12.49
N GLY A 324 -21.74 8.01 -13.16
CA GLY A 324 -22.93 7.65 -13.94
C GLY A 324 -24.21 7.56 -13.09
N GLU A 325 -24.12 7.06 -11.85
CA GLU A 325 -25.26 7.04 -10.92
C GLU A 325 -25.64 8.46 -10.45
N VAL A 326 -24.65 9.34 -10.29
CA VAL A 326 -24.90 10.76 -9.98
C VAL A 326 -25.63 11.43 -11.14
N GLN A 327 -25.23 11.18 -12.40
CA GLN A 327 -25.94 11.68 -13.58
C GLN A 327 -27.39 11.18 -13.67
N GLN A 328 -27.68 9.97 -13.18
CA GLN A 328 -29.06 9.46 -13.15
C GLN A 328 -29.91 10.09 -12.04
N SER A 329 -29.27 10.55 -10.96
CA SER A 329 -29.94 11.08 -9.78
C SER A 329 -30.28 12.57 -9.88
N TYR A 330 -29.60 13.30 -10.78
CA TYR A 330 -29.71 14.75 -10.91
C TYR A 330 -29.92 15.14 -12.38
N SER A 331 -30.54 16.29 -12.62
CA SER A 331 -30.76 16.78 -13.98
C SER A 331 -29.44 17.18 -14.64
N GLU A 332 -29.19 16.69 -15.85
CA GLU A 332 -28.07 17.15 -16.68
C GLU A 332 -28.20 18.65 -17.02
N VAL A 333 -27.09 19.37 -16.91
CA VAL A 333 -27.05 20.79 -17.26
C VAL A 333 -26.83 20.95 -18.75
N LYS A 334 -27.87 21.37 -19.48
CA LYS A 334 -27.71 21.88 -20.85
C LYS A 334 -27.45 23.38 -20.81
N ASN A 335 -26.20 23.84 -20.72
CA ASN A 335 -25.87 25.27 -20.80
C ASN A 335 -24.51 25.58 -21.44
N ALA A 336 -24.38 26.79 -22.00
CA ALA A 336 -23.35 27.28 -22.94
C ALA A 336 -21.86 27.00 -22.61
N ALA A 337 -21.52 26.64 -21.37
CA ALA A 337 -20.16 26.20 -21.02
C ALA A 337 -19.81 24.82 -21.62
N SER A 338 -20.78 23.93 -21.84
CA SER A 338 -20.56 22.66 -22.57
C SER A 338 -20.27 22.90 -24.06
N ALA A 339 -20.81 23.97 -24.64
CA ALA A 339 -20.49 24.40 -26.01
C ALA A 339 -19.09 25.02 -26.15
N ALA A 340 -18.47 25.46 -25.06
CA ALA A 340 -17.11 26.04 -25.05
C ALA A 340 -16.00 24.99 -24.77
N ILE A 341 -16.36 23.72 -24.57
CA ILE A 341 -15.43 22.63 -24.22
C ILE A 341 -15.72 21.36 -25.08
N GLY A 342 -16.38 21.50 -26.23
CA GLY A 342 -16.48 20.45 -27.25
C GLY A 342 -16.90 19.07 -26.74
N THR A 343 -18.09 18.92 -26.15
CA THR A 343 -18.64 17.57 -25.88
C THR A 343 -19.07 16.93 -27.21
N GLY A 344 -18.15 16.21 -27.86
CA GLY A 344 -18.52 15.20 -28.83
C GLY A 344 -18.93 13.92 -28.08
N ASP A 345 -20.05 13.33 -28.50
CA ASP A 345 -20.48 12.00 -28.05
C ASP A 345 -19.32 11.00 -28.11
N ALA A 346 -18.86 10.54 -26.95
CA ALA A 346 -17.94 9.42 -26.84
C ALA A 346 -18.76 8.15 -26.53
N SER A 347 -19.58 7.73 -27.49
CA SER A 347 -19.99 6.33 -27.61
C SER A 347 -18.99 5.63 -28.55
N GLY A 348 -18.02 4.91 -27.96
CA GLY A 348 -17.01 4.15 -28.69
C GLY A 348 -16.19 3.28 -27.76
#